data_AF-A0A4Q3SSU1-F1
#
_entry.id   AF-A0A4Q3SSU1-F1
#
_cell.length_a   1.000
_cell.length_b   1.000
_cell.length_c   1.000
_cell.angle_alpha   90.00
_cell.angle_beta   90.00
_cell.angle_gamma   90.00
#
_symmetry.space_group_name_H-M   'P 1'
#
loop_
_entity.id
_entity.type
_entity.pdbx_description
1 polymer ?
#
loop_
_entity_poly.entity_id
_entity_poly.type
_entity_poly.pdbx_seq_one_letter_code
_entity_poly.pdbx_strand_id
1 'polypeptide(L)'
;MSFPTAASAIPAPAPPPEVLTGDYIKIGVNGFGTLGSDGSTPPGILYDGTGTGTFNSAYDYLTPGSPFEGFSLYGFKGGTAFSVSNNNDAGRGRVISTGNLTLFNGVEYADAGNTYDNRAVWTGTYDNYFTITHDYHFNDDGQQLNITTTIEALADLTGLNFARFTDPDAQAAAGDDSRTNNFQGANGVAASDLVYAEALVSKYVIGLYTSDPTTHASAVTTWMMDPAVFLAGGNIGNGDNLIGLGFNIGDLDLGEKFTFNYRYIFGTDISAALGAAGAGGGGGGPKPTIQDGGSYTVEQLLSGAVDPTFNGGVLTLGSSGAAPTDFTVETAGGTIDTAGHDLTLSGVLSGPGALNKSGAGVLTLT
;
A
#
# COMPACT_ATOMS: atom_id res chain seq x y z
N MET A 1 33.80 32.91 33.38
CA MET A 1 32.99 32.98 32.14
C MET A 1 31.88 31.96 32.29
N SER A 2 30.63 32.42 32.46
CA SER A 2 29.46 31.54 32.49
C SER A 2 29.01 31.37 31.05
N PHE A 3 29.02 30.13 30.55
CA PHE A 3 28.40 29.84 29.25
C PHE A 3 26.88 29.94 29.41
N PRO A 4 26.16 30.53 28.44
CA PRO A 4 24.71 30.51 28.46
C PRO A 4 24.26 29.06 28.29
N THR A 5 23.43 28.59 29.21
CA THR A 5 22.62 27.39 29.03
C THR A 5 21.74 27.64 27.81
N ALA A 6 21.95 26.86 26.75
CA ALA A 6 21.03 26.83 25.62
C ALA A 6 19.64 26.48 26.19
N ALA A 7 18.70 27.40 26.03
CA ALA A 7 17.30 27.10 26.30
C ALA A 7 16.93 25.94 25.37
N SER A 8 16.60 24.78 25.98
CA SER A 8 15.99 23.67 25.25
C SER A 8 14.73 24.23 24.60
N ALA A 9 14.74 24.35 23.27
CA ALA A 9 13.53 24.71 22.55
C ALA A 9 12.46 23.68 22.92
N ILE A 10 11.32 24.15 23.42
CA ILE A 10 10.15 23.29 23.60
C ILE A 10 9.84 22.75 22.19
N PRO A 11 9.72 21.42 22.02
CA PRO A 11 9.38 20.86 20.72
C PRO A 11 8.09 21.52 20.21
N ALA A 12 8.07 21.89 18.92
CA ALA A 12 6.83 22.38 18.32
C ALA A 12 5.76 21.27 18.43
N PRO A 13 4.52 21.59 18.81
CA PRO A 13 3.45 20.60 18.87
C PRO A 13 3.24 19.99 17.47
N ALA A 14 2.75 18.74 17.44
CA ALA A 14 2.37 18.11 16.18
C ALA A 14 1.39 19.01 15.39
N PRO A 15 1.51 19.07 14.06
CA PRO A 15 0.64 19.91 13.23
C PRO A 15 -0.82 19.44 13.33
N PRO A 16 -1.78 20.35 13.07
CA PRO A 16 -3.19 19.97 13.07
C PRO A 16 -3.45 18.87 12.02
N PRO A 17 -4.46 18.01 12.22
CA PRO A 17 -4.86 17.05 11.21
C PRO A 17 -5.34 17.70 9.91
N GLU A 18 -5.06 17.03 8.81
CA GLU A 18 -5.54 17.35 7.48
C GLU A 18 -6.62 16.36 7.04
N VAL A 19 -7.50 16.79 6.14
CA VAL A 19 -8.58 15.94 5.61
C VAL A 19 -8.43 15.80 4.10
N LEU A 20 -8.34 14.56 3.64
CA LEU A 20 -8.39 14.19 2.22
C LEU A 20 -9.80 13.72 1.88
N THR A 21 -10.36 14.12 0.73
CA THR A 21 -11.76 13.81 0.37
C THR A 21 -11.90 13.65 -1.14
N GLY A 22 -12.31 12.46 -1.56
CA GLY A 22 -12.75 12.16 -2.92
C GLY A 22 -14.20 11.66 -2.94
N ASP A 23 -14.58 10.99 -4.01
CA ASP A 23 -15.93 10.46 -4.24
C ASP A 23 -16.22 9.20 -3.42
N TYR A 24 -15.18 8.41 -3.11
CA TYR A 24 -15.32 7.14 -2.40
C TYR A 24 -14.73 7.15 -1.00
N ILE A 25 -13.71 7.97 -0.74
CA ILE A 25 -12.99 7.96 0.53
C ILE A 25 -12.86 9.37 1.11
N LYS A 26 -13.05 9.46 2.43
CA LYS A 26 -12.76 10.65 3.21
C LYS A 26 -12.01 10.26 4.48
N ILE A 27 -10.77 10.74 4.58
CA ILE A 27 -9.80 10.26 5.56
C ILE A 27 -9.13 11.44 6.24
N GLY A 28 -9.03 11.37 7.57
CA GLY A 28 -8.15 12.25 8.34
C GLY A 28 -6.71 11.76 8.31
N VAL A 29 -5.74 12.67 8.31
CA VAL A 29 -4.32 12.38 8.52
C VAL A 29 -3.85 13.31 9.62
N ASN A 30 -3.32 12.79 10.73
CA ASN A 30 -2.88 13.63 11.84
C ASN A 30 -1.38 13.93 11.81
N GLY A 31 -0.97 14.88 12.66
CA GLY A 31 0.41 15.32 12.78
C GLY A 31 1.41 14.29 13.32
N PHE A 32 0.97 13.06 13.60
CA PHE A 32 1.82 11.93 14.01
C PHE A 32 2.04 10.91 12.87
N GLY A 33 1.55 11.18 11.66
CA GLY A 33 1.72 10.27 10.52
C GLY A 33 0.81 9.04 10.57
N THR A 34 -0.29 9.15 11.31
CA THR A 34 -1.33 8.11 11.38
C THR A 34 -2.64 8.64 10.78
N LEU A 35 -3.54 7.73 10.45
CA LEU A 35 -4.87 8.06 9.95
C LEU A 35 -5.79 8.47 11.10
N GLY A 36 -6.79 9.27 10.75
CA GLY A 36 -7.79 9.87 11.60
C GLY A 36 -7.41 11.25 12.15
N SER A 37 -8.44 11.99 12.55
CA SER A 37 -8.35 13.41 12.94
C SER A 37 -8.08 13.63 14.43
N ASP A 38 -7.18 12.84 15.02
CA ASP A 38 -6.86 12.75 16.46
C ASP A 38 -8.00 12.24 17.38
N GLY A 39 -7.70 11.17 18.12
CA GLY A 39 -8.67 10.51 18.98
C GLY A 39 -9.89 10.05 18.18
N SER A 40 -11.07 10.08 18.78
CA SER A 40 -12.32 9.68 18.12
C SER A 40 -12.97 10.82 17.30
N THR A 41 -12.21 11.83 16.87
CA THR A 41 -12.73 12.95 16.08
C THR A 41 -12.90 12.54 14.61
N PRO A 42 -14.11 12.64 14.03
CA PRO A 42 -14.30 12.37 12.60
C PRO A 42 -13.76 13.52 11.71
N PRO A 43 -13.28 13.22 10.49
CA PRO A 43 -13.19 11.88 9.92
C PRO A 43 -12.00 11.09 10.50
N GLY A 44 -12.27 9.83 10.86
CA GLY A 44 -11.29 8.77 10.92
C GLY A 44 -11.05 8.27 9.50
N ILE A 45 -11.77 7.22 9.13
CA ILE A 45 -11.79 6.62 7.79
C ILE A 45 -13.25 6.42 7.39
N LEU A 46 -13.72 7.16 6.38
CA LEU A 46 -15.08 7.06 5.86
C LEU A 46 -15.05 6.55 4.42
N TYR A 47 -15.94 5.61 4.10
CA TYR A 47 -16.06 5.02 2.77
C TYR A 47 -17.51 5.13 2.25
N ASP A 48 -17.66 5.63 1.01
CA ASP A 48 -18.90 5.66 0.25
C ASP A 48 -18.80 4.67 -0.91
N GLY A 49 -19.37 3.48 -0.75
CA GLY A 49 -19.37 2.44 -1.79
C GLY A 49 -20.17 2.79 -3.05
N THR A 50 -20.91 3.91 -3.06
CA THR A 50 -21.65 4.39 -4.23
C THR A 50 -20.86 5.38 -5.08
N GLY A 51 -19.77 5.94 -4.55
CA GLY A 51 -18.93 6.92 -5.26
C GLY A 51 -19.59 8.27 -5.45
N THR A 52 -20.44 8.71 -4.51
CA THR A 52 -21.15 10.00 -4.61
C THR A 52 -20.52 11.09 -3.76
N GLY A 53 -19.49 10.77 -2.98
CA GLY A 53 -18.91 11.65 -1.96
C GLY A 53 -19.84 11.89 -0.77
N THR A 54 -20.86 11.03 -0.56
CA THR A 54 -21.85 11.22 0.50
C THR A 54 -21.51 10.35 1.70
N PHE A 55 -20.70 10.90 2.61
CA PHE A 55 -20.22 10.17 3.78
C PHE A 55 -21.17 10.28 4.98
N ASN A 56 -21.46 9.15 5.61
CA ASN A 56 -22.11 9.10 6.91
C ASN A 56 -21.06 9.05 8.02
N SER A 57 -20.91 10.12 8.79
CA SER A 57 -19.92 10.18 9.88
C SER A 57 -20.20 9.22 11.04
N ALA A 58 -21.37 8.57 11.07
CA ALA A 58 -21.65 7.49 12.02
C ALA A 58 -21.07 6.13 11.57
N TYR A 59 -20.59 6.04 10.33
CA TYR A 59 -20.06 4.83 9.68
C TYR A 59 -18.58 5.05 9.36
N ASP A 60 -17.80 5.11 10.43
CA ASP A 60 -16.36 5.38 10.42
C ASP A 60 -15.60 4.12 10.79
N TYR A 61 -14.58 3.77 10.01
CA TYR A 61 -13.87 2.50 10.14
C TYR A 61 -12.76 2.53 11.19
N LEU A 62 -12.59 3.67 11.87
CA LEU A 62 -11.49 3.90 12.79
C LEU A 62 -11.90 4.55 14.12
N THR A 63 -12.89 5.43 14.12
CA THR A 63 -13.27 6.16 15.34
C THR A 63 -14.26 5.48 16.29
N PRO A 64 -14.97 4.37 15.95
CA PRO A 64 -15.71 3.61 16.95
C PRO A 64 -14.79 3.16 18.10
N GLY A 65 -15.27 3.30 19.35
CA GLY A 65 -14.46 2.94 20.50
C GLY A 65 -13.17 3.77 20.65
N SER A 66 -12.05 3.07 20.82
CA SER A 66 -10.71 3.69 20.95
C SER A 66 -9.97 3.49 19.63
N PRO A 67 -9.82 4.53 18.80
CA PRO A 67 -9.16 4.42 17.51
C PRO A 67 -7.78 3.79 17.64
N PHE A 68 -7.47 2.84 16.76
CA PHE A 68 -6.16 2.19 16.74
C PHE A 68 -5.68 2.03 15.30
N GLU A 69 -4.92 2.99 14.83
CA GLU A 69 -4.24 2.95 13.54
C GLU A 69 -2.85 3.54 13.72
N GLY A 70 -1.86 2.88 13.14
CA GLY A 70 -0.51 3.33 13.31
C GLY A 70 0.52 2.54 12.54
N PHE A 71 1.76 2.87 12.85
CA PHE A 71 2.93 2.21 12.30
C PHE A 71 3.99 2.01 13.38
N SER A 72 4.91 1.11 13.11
CA SER A 72 6.06 0.87 13.97
C SER A 72 7.31 0.53 13.18
N LEU A 73 8.46 0.82 13.78
CA LEU A 73 9.78 0.45 13.30
C LEU A 73 10.55 -0.24 14.41
N TYR A 74 11.29 -1.28 14.03
CA TYR A 74 12.25 -1.96 14.88
C TYR A 74 13.58 -2.09 14.14
N GLY A 75 14.69 -2.00 14.85
CA GLY A 75 16.01 -2.27 14.30
C GLY A 75 17.10 -2.08 15.32
N PHE A 76 18.34 -1.97 14.83
CA PHE A 76 19.52 -1.76 15.67
C PHE A 76 20.34 -0.57 15.19
N LYS A 77 20.94 0.16 16.14
CA LYS A 77 21.95 1.18 15.89
C LYS A 77 23.17 0.90 16.76
N GLY A 78 24.32 0.66 16.14
CA GLY A 78 25.55 0.29 16.87
C GLY A 78 25.36 -0.94 17.78
N GLY A 79 24.54 -1.90 17.35
CA GLY A 79 24.21 -3.12 18.11
C GLY A 79 23.17 -2.95 19.22
N THR A 80 22.65 -1.74 19.45
CA THR A 80 21.57 -1.49 20.42
C THR A 80 20.22 -1.51 19.70
N ALA A 81 19.29 -2.36 20.16
CA ALA A 81 17.95 -2.43 19.61
C ALA A 81 17.14 -1.17 19.93
N PHE A 82 16.29 -0.75 19.00
CA PHE A 82 15.28 0.27 19.21
C PHE A 82 13.93 -0.19 18.67
N SER A 83 12.85 0.33 19.26
CA SER A 83 11.49 0.16 18.76
C SER A 83 10.75 1.48 18.91
N VAL A 84 10.09 1.90 17.84
CA VAL A 84 9.40 3.18 17.73
C VAL A 84 8.03 2.92 17.16
N SER A 85 7.01 3.55 17.72
CA SER A 85 5.65 3.50 17.17
C SER A 85 4.96 4.85 17.31
N ASN A 86 4.14 5.15 16.31
CA ASN A 86 3.11 6.17 16.40
C ASN A 86 1.77 5.49 16.15
N ASN A 87 0.80 5.83 16.99
CA ASN A 87 -0.55 5.33 16.99
C ASN A 87 -1.50 6.50 17.26
N ASN A 88 -2.66 6.49 16.62
CA ASN A 88 -3.68 7.50 16.87
C ASN A 88 -4.28 7.42 18.28
N ASP A 89 -4.25 6.27 18.97
CA ASP A 89 -4.44 6.17 20.42
C ASP A 89 -3.20 6.71 21.14
N ALA A 90 -3.34 7.89 21.76
CA ALA A 90 -2.28 8.54 22.53
C ALA A 90 -1.74 7.66 23.68
N GLY A 91 -2.53 6.71 24.19
CA GLY A 91 -2.12 5.76 25.22
C GLY A 91 -1.23 4.61 24.70
N ARG A 92 -1.12 4.43 23.38
CA ARG A 92 -0.44 3.28 22.74
C ARG A 92 0.87 3.63 22.04
N GLY A 93 1.19 4.93 21.89
CA GLY A 93 2.48 5.38 21.40
C GLY A 93 2.36 6.58 20.47
N ARG A 94 3.16 7.62 20.74
CA ARG A 94 3.38 8.79 19.87
C ARG A 94 4.85 9.20 20.01
N VAL A 95 5.75 8.25 19.75
CA VAL A 95 7.19 8.38 20.03
C VAL A 95 7.82 9.42 19.12
N ILE A 96 7.47 9.43 17.83
CA ILE A 96 7.85 10.51 16.91
C ILE A 96 6.86 11.65 17.14
N SER A 97 7.17 12.46 18.16
CA SER A 97 6.30 13.52 18.66
C SER A 97 6.39 14.83 17.86
N THR A 98 7.41 14.96 17.00
CA THR A 98 7.59 16.09 16.10
C THR A 98 7.61 15.60 14.66
N GLY A 99 6.57 15.96 13.91
CA GLY A 99 6.48 15.75 12.47
C GLY A 99 5.98 16.99 11.76
N ASN A 100 6.13 17.02 10.45
CA ASN A 100 5.53 18.03 9.58
C ASN A 100 4.52 17.33 8.68
N LEU A 101 3.30 17.87 8.61
CA LEU A 101 2.22 17.42 7.73
C LEU A 101 1.93 18.54 6.76
N THR A 102 1.93 18.24 5.47
CA THR A 102 1.71 19.25 4.41
C THR A 102 0.79 18.68 3.34
N LEU A 103 -0.19 19.48 2.92
CA LEU A 103 -1.06 19.16 1.79
C LEU A 103 -0.40 19.47 0.45
N PHE A 104 -0.58 18.58 -0.50
CA PHE A 104 -0.10 18.67 -1.88
C PHE A 104 -1.23 18.38 -2.90
N ASN A 105 -2.49 18.63 -2.52
CA ASN A 105 -3.66 18.42 -3.39
C ASN A 105 -3.48 19.16 -4.74
N GLY A 106 -3.53 18.41 -5.85
CA GLY A 106 -3.36 18.93 -7.21
C GLY A 106 -1.96 19.50 -7.50
N VAL A 107 -0.98 19.26 -6.63
CA VAL A 107 0.39 19.77 -6.75
C VAL A 107 1.36 18.60 -6.85
N GLU A 108 2.40 18.78 -7.66
CA GLU A 108 3.49 17.82 -7.77
C GLU A 108 4.24 17.73 -6.43
N TYR A 109 4.59 16.52 -6.02
CA TYR A 109 5.47 16.29 -4.87
C TYR A 109 6.49 15.19 -5.19
N ALA A 110 7.72 15.45 -4.74
CA ALA A 110 8.96 14.77 -5.10
C ALA A 110 9.31 14.85 -6.60
N ASP A 111 10.48 14.33 -6.99
CA ASP A 111 11.02 14.38 -8.37
C ASP A 111 10.29 13.44 -9.36
N ALA A 112 9.08 12.98 -9.02
CA ALA A 112 8.36 11.93 -9.74
C ALA A 112 7.35 12.46 -10.78
N GLY A 113 7.14 13.77 -10.92
CA GLY A 113 6.23 14.32 -11.94
C GLY A 113 4.74 14.07 -11.72
N ASN A 114 4.36 13.34 -10.67
CA ASN A 114 2.99 12.89 -10.44
C ASN A 114 2.22 13.88 -9.56
N THR A 115 1.03 14.25 -10.03
CA THR A 115 0.01 15.01 -9.31
C THR A 115 -1.15 14.11 -8.94
N TYR A 116 -1.72 14.29 -7.75
CA TYR A 116 -2.93 13.61 -7.30
C TYR A 116 -3.92 14.63 -6.78
N ASP A 117 -5.23 14.40 -6.97
CA ASP A 117 -6.26 15.33 -6.51
C ASP A 117 -6.20 15.51 -4.99
N ASN A 118 -5.96 14.40 -4.27
CA ASN A 118 -5.80 14.36 -2.82
C ASN A 118 -4.41 13.83 -2.47
N ARG A 119 -3.61 14.64 -1.76
CA ARG A 119 -2.29 14.25 -1.28
C ARG A 119 -1.92 14.95 0.02
N ALA A 120 -1.47 14.17 1.00
CA ALA A 120 -0.86 14.68 2.22
C ALA A 120 0.48 13.98 2.44
N VAL A 121 1.50 14.75 2.80
CA VAL A 121 2.82 14.22 3.11
C VAL A 121 3.12 14.50 4.56
N TRP A 122 3.39 13.44 5.31
CA TRP A 122 3.90 13.53 6.66
C TRP A 122 5.36 13.13 6.72
N THR A 123 6.20 13.93 7.37
CA THR A 123 7.60 13.59 7.65
C THR A 123 7.89 13.73 9.13
N GLY A 124 8.41 12.68 9.76
CA GLY A 124 8.84 12.67 11.15
C GLY A 124 10.30 12.23 11.28
N THR A 125 10.96 12.65 12.36
CA THR A 125 12.35 12.26 12.64
C THR A 125 12.45 11.67 14.03
N TYR A 126 13.10 10.51 14.14
CA TYR A 126 13.42 9.88 15.42
C TYR A 126 14.89 10.11 15.76
N ASP A 127 15.12 11.07 16.66
CA ASP A 127 16.46 11.49 17.12
C ASP A 127 17.45 11.64 15.94
N ASN A 128 18.60 10.97 16.04
CA ASN A 128 19.61 10.86 14.99
C ASN A 128 19.66 9.43 14.42
N TYR A 129 18.52 8.73 14.39
CA TYR A 129 18.42 7.37 13.86
C TYR A 129 17.94 7.40 12.43
N PHE A 130 16.76 7.98 12.18
CA PHE A 130 16.18 8.07 10.84
C PHE A 130 15.17 9.20 10.72
N THR A 131 14.93 9.61 9.48
CA THR A 131 13.74 10.36 9.08
C THR A 131 12.81 9.41 8.33
N ILE A 132 11.51 9.45 8.63
CA ILE A 132 10.47 8.69 7.94
C ILE A 132 9.48 9.64 7.28
N THR A 133 9.10 9.32 6.05
CA THR A 133 8.09 10.05 5.28
C THR A 133 6.99 9.09 4.85
N HIS A 134 5.74 9.49 5.06
CA HIS A 134 4.56 8.86 4.51
C HIS A 134 3.91 9.82 3.51
N ASP A 135 3.78 9.38 2.27
CA ASP A 135 3.10 10.10 1.20
C ASP A 135 1.75 9.41 0.95
N TYR A 136 0.69 10.07 1.41
CA TYR A 136 -0.70 9.61 1.32
C TYR A 136 -1.33 10.23 0.08
N HIS A 137 -1.85 9.41 -0.85
CA HIS A 137 -2.44 9.97 -2.07
C HIS A 137 -3.53 9.12 -2.73
N PHE A 138 -4.45 9.81 -3.41
CA PHE A 138 -5.48 9.25 -4.29
C PHE A 138 -6.10 10.35 -5.19
N ASN A 139 -6.75 9.94 -6.28
CA ASN A 139 -7.57 10.84 -7.10
C ASN A 139 -9.02 10.80 -6.66
N ASP A 140 -9.82 11.79 -7.03
CA ASP A 140 -11.21 11.90 -6.54
C ASP A 140 -12.04 10.65 -6.84
N ASP A 141 -11.82 10.00 -8.00
CA ASP A 141 -12.48 8.76 -8.41
C ASP A 141 -11.85 7.48 -7.82
N GLY A 142 -10.76 7.61 -7.06
CA GLY A 142 -10.01 6.52 -6.45
C GLY A 142 -10.70 5.92 -5.23
N GLN A 143 -10.67 4.58 -5.12
CA GLN A 143 -11.26 3.83 -4.00
C GLN A 143 -10.22 3.28 -3.00
N GLN A 144 -8.99 3.78 -3.07
CA GLN A 144 -7.89 3.35 -2.19
C GLN A 144 -7.12 4.55 -1.70
N LEU A 145 -6.54 4.38 -0.51
CA LEU A 145 -5.48 5.26 -0.04
C LEU A 145 -4.13 4.62 -0.33
N ASN A 146 -3.40 5.17 -1.28
CA ASN A 146 -2.02 4.73 -1.53
C ASN A 146 -1.08 5.40 -0.53
N ILE A 147 -0.09 4.64 -0.07
CA ILE A 147 0.92 5.10 0.88
C ILE A 147 2.29 4.66 0.37
N THR A 148 3.10 5.64 0.00
CA THR A 148 4.54 5.43 -0.21
C THR A 148 5.26 5.80 1.09
N THR A 149 6.00 4.86 1.66
CA THR A 149 6.82 5.10 2.85
C THR A 149 8.28 5.15 2.45
N THR A 150 8.99 6.19 2.88
CA THR A 150 10.44 6.33 2.71
C THR A 150 11.11 6.49 4.06
N ILE A 151 12.15 5.70 4.31
CA ILE A 151 12.99 5.81 5.51
C ILE A 151 14.39 6.22 5.06
N GLU A 152 14.86 7.36 5.55
CA GLU A 152 16.22 7.87 5.38
C GLU A 152 17.02 7.64 6.66
N ALA A 153 18.11 6.89 6.58
CA ALA A 153 18.96 6.59 7.72
C ALA A 153 19.83 7.80 8.08
N LEU A 154 19.81 8.21 9.36
CA LEU A 154 20.65 9.28 9.92
C LEU A 154 21.84 8.73 10.73
N ALA A 155 22.02 7.41 10.70
CA ALA A 155 23.15 6.63 11.19
C ALA A 155 23.11 5.26 10.51
N ASP A 156 24.15 4.45 10.65
CA ASP A 156 24.09 3.06 10.19
C ASP A 156 23.09 2.27 11.04
N LEU A 157 22.09 1.68 10.37
CA LEU A 157 21.01 0.90 10.96
C LEU A 157 21.03 -0.51 10.39
N THR A 158 20.77 -1.50 11.24
CA THR A 158 20.71 -2.90 10.80
C THR A 158 19.42 -3.57 11.22
N GLY A 159 18.98 -4.57 10.46
CA GLY A 159 17.82 -5.41 10.77
C GLY A 159 16.50 -4.63 10.91
N LEU A 160 16.32 -3.61 10.07
CA LEU A 160 15.13 -2.78 10.07
C LEU A 160 13.91 -3.57 9.62
N ASN A 161 12.84 -3.45 10.41
CA ASN A 161 11.52 -3.93 10.08
C ASN A 161 10.49 -2.82 10.32
N PHE A 162 9.48 -2.78 9.48
CA PHE A 162 8.38 -1.82 9.55
C PHE A 162 7.04 -2.56 9.61
N ALA A 163 6.06 -2.00 10.31
CA ALA A 163 4.68 -2.44 10.17
C ALA A 163 3.71 -1.27 10.08
N ARG A 164 2.62 -1.47 9.32
CA ARG A 164 1.41 -0.64 9.30
C ARG A 164 0.23 -1.49 9.74
N PHE A 165 -0.61 -0.98 10.62
CA PHE A 165 -1.72 -1.74 11.19
C PHE A 165 -2.91 -0.85 11.54
N THR A 166 -4.09 -1.47 11.58
CA THR A 166 -5.33 -0.86 12.07
C THR A 166 -6.15 -1.88 12.84
N ASP A 167 -6.90 -1.41 13.83
CA ASP A 167 -8.11 -2.06 14.33
C ASP A 167 -9.26 -1.66 13.41
N PRO A 168 -9.79 -2.58 12.60
CA PRO A 168 -10.79 -2.26 11.61
C PRO A 168 -12.20 -2.34 12.19
N ASP A 169 -12.81 -1.19 12.46
CA ASP A 169 -14.22 -1.09 12.83
C ASP A 169 -15.10 -0.94 11.58
N ALA A 170 -15.11 -1.93 10.67
CA ALA A 170 -15.80 -1.83 9.36
C ALA A 170 -17.33 -1.61 9.49
N GLN A 171 -17.75 -0.38 9.81
CA GLN A 171 -19.13 0.00 10.07
C GLN A 171 -19.66 0.78 8.89
N ALA A 172 -20.44 0.14 8.01
CA ALA A 172 -21.00 0.76 6.81
C ALA A 172 -22.54 0.75 6.79
N ALA A 173 -23.17 -0.04 7.66
CA ALA A 173 -24.61 -0.10 7.82
C ALA A 173 -25.00 -0.37 9.28
N ALA A 174 -26.28 -0.15 9.59
CA ALA A 174 -26.82 -0.49 10.90
C ALA A 174 -26.66 -2.00 11.19
N GLY A 175 -26.06 -2.31 12.34
CA GLY A 175 -25.81 -3.68 12.78
C GLY A 175 -24.37 -4.16 12.57
N ASP A 176 -23.54 -3.41 11.83
CA ASP A 176 -22.09 -3.57 11.89
C ASP A 176 -21.55 -3.09 13.25
N ASP A 177 -20.45 -3.67 13.71
CA ASP A 177 -19.76 -3.31 14.96
C ASP A 177 -18.23 -3.51 14.83
N SER A 178 -17.49 -3.45 15.94
CA SER A 178 -16.02 -3.64 15.97
C SER A 178 -15.55 -5.07 15.67
N ARG A 179 -16.47 -6.04 15.60
CA ARG A 179 -16.12 -7.43 15.32
C ARG A 179 -16.27 -7.69 13.85
N THR A 180 -15.19 -8.13 13.24
CA THR A 180 -15.13 -8.41 11.81
C THR A 180 -14.76 -9.86 11.53
N ASN A 181 -15.05 -10.32 10.31
CA ASN A 181 -14.43 -11.52 9.79
C ASN A 181 -13.09 -11.14 9.18
N ASN A 182 -12.00 -11.74 9.67
CA ASN A 182 -10.64 -11.37 9.28
C ASN A 182 -10.03 -12.43 8.37
N PHE A 183 -9.43 -11.97 7.28
CA PHE A 183 -8.95 -12.84 6.22
C PHE A 183 -7.57 -12.40 5.74
N GLN A 184 -6.82 -13.35 5.19
CA GLN A 184 -5.59 -13.09 4.46
C GLN A 184 -5.70 -13.72 3.08
N GLY A 185 -5.30 -12.97 2.05
CA GLY A 185 -5.42 -13.38 0.66
C GLY A 185 -6.87 -13.48 0.20
N ALA A 186 -7.10 -13.27 -1.09
CA ALA A 186 -8.40 -13.43 -1.74
C ALA A 186 -8.21 -13.34 -3.25
N ASN A 187 -9.08 -14.02 -4.01
CA ASN A 187 -9.20 -13.85 -5.46
C ASN A 187 -7.90 -13.98 -6.27
N GLY A 188 -6.91 -14.74 -5.78
CA GLY A 188 -5.60 -14.92 -6.42
C GLY A 188 -4.47 -14.08 -5.81
N VAL A 189 -4.78 -13.15 -4.91
CA VAL A 189 -3.79 -12.40 -4.13
C VAL A 189 -3.30 -13.27 -2.96
N ALA A 190 -1.97 -13.34 -2.77
CA ALA A 190 -1.37 -14.17 -1.75
C ALA A 190 -1.70 -13.68 -0.34
N ALA A 191 -1.69 -14.61 0.63
CA ALA A 191 -1.93 -14.28 2.03
C ALA A 191 -0.86 -13.34 2.61
N SER A 192 0.37 -13.34 2.09
CA SER A 192 1.41 -12.38 2.47
C SER A 192 1.07 -10.94 2.08
N ASP A 193 0.35 -10.77 0.97
CA ASP A 193 0.22 -9.49 0.26
C ASP A 193 -1.04 -8.74 0.68
N LEU A 194 -2.02 -9.46 1.24
CA LEU A 194 -3.35 -8.96 1.57
C LEU A 194 -3.84 -9.48 2.92
N VAL A 195 -4.29 -8.55 3.76
CA VAL A 195 -5.14 -8.82 4.92
C VAL A 195 -6.32 -7.87 4.91
N TYR A 196 -7.51 -8.36 5.25
CA TYR A 196 -8.70 -7.53 5.31
C TYR A 196 -9.68 -8.00 6.38
N ALA A 197 -10.50 -7.05 6.81
CA ALA A 197 -11.61 -7.22 7.71
C ALA A 197 -12.91 -6.97 6.96
N GLU A 198 -13.86 -7.88 7.11
CA GLU A 198 -15.19 -7.81 6.51
C GLU A 198 -16.24 -7.61 7.62
N ALA A 199 -17.08 -6.59 7.43
CA ALA A 199 -18.22 -6.32 8.29
C ALA A 199 -19.21 -7.50 8.31
N LEU A 200 -19.82 -7.77 9.47
CA LEU A 200 -20.70 -8.93 9.63
C LEU A 200 -22.03 -8.79 8.87
N VAL A 201 -22.59 -7.57 8.78
CA VAL A 201 -23.90 -7.32 8.17
C VAL A 201 -23.76 -6.76 6.77
N SER A 202 -23.05 -5.64 6.59
CA SER A 202 -22.95 -4.96 5.30
C SER A 202 -22.06 -5.69 4.28
N LYS A 203 -21.12 -6.51 4.77
CA LYS A 203 -20.03 -7.13 3.98
C LYS A 203 -18.99 -6.17 3.42
N TYR A 204 -19.05 -4.90 3.82
CA TYR A 204 -18.06 -3.93 3.42
C TYR A 204 -16.71 -4.28 4.04
N VAL A 205 -15.65 -3.93 3.33
CA VAL A 205 -14.29 -4.31 3.70
C VAL A 205 -13.40 -3.11 3.86
N ILE A 206 -12.46 -3.24 4.80
CA ILE A 206 -11.22 -2.48 4.87
C ILE A 206 -10.08 -3.49 4.89
N GLY A 207 -9.02 -3.22 4.13
CA GLY A 207 -7.84 -4.08 4.14
C GLY A 207 -6.56 -3.32 3.88
N LEU A 208 -5.44 -3.99 4.13
CA LEU A 208 -4.13 -3.55 3.69
C LEU A 208 -3.64 -4.49 2.59
N TYR A 209 -3.14 -3.88 1.52
CA TYR A 209 -2.61 -4.58 0.36
C TYR A 209 -1.26 -4.00 -0.06
N THR A 210 -0.36 -4.86 -0.53
CA THR A 210 0.86 -4.44 -1.21
C THR A 210 1.16 -5.36 -2.40
N SER A 211 1.74 -4.78 -3.44
CA SER A 211 2.36 -5.50 -4.56
C SER A 211 3.86 -5.21 -4.63
N ASP A 212 4.40 -4.60 -3.58
CA ASP A 212 5.80 -4.22 -3.51
C ASP A 212 6.67 -5.46 -3.37
N PRO A 213 7.80 -5.57 -4.11
CA PRO A 213 8.65 -6.75 -4.08
C PRO A 213 9.45 -6.89 -2.77
N THR A 214 9.44 -5.89 -1.89
CA THR A 214 10.07 -5.96 -0.56
C THR A 214 9.60 -7.20 0.19
N THR A 215 10.47 -7.89 0.92
CA THR A 215 10.05 -9.06 1.70
C THR A 215 9.02 -8.63 2.75
N HIS A 216 7.82 -9.19 2.70
CA HIS A 216 6.71 -8.77 3.55
C HIS A 216 5.79 -9.94 3.91
N ALA A 217 4.92 -9.72 4.88
CA ALA A 217 3.80 -10.59 5.19
C ALA A 217 2.63 -9.77 5.77
N SER A 218 1.45 -10.37 5.79
CA SER A 218 0.27 -9.80 6.44
C SER A 218 -0.04 -10.59 7.70
N ALA A 219 -0.77 -10.00 8.65
CA ALA A 219 -1.22 -10.74 9.83
C ALA A 219 -2.54 -10.20 10.38
N VAL A 220 -3.24 -11.08 11.08
CA VAL A 220 -4.34 -10.75 12.00
C VAL A 220 -3.83 -11.02 13.41
N THR A 221 -3.78 -9.99 14.23
CA THR A 221 -3.11 -10.03 15.53
C THR A 221 -4.02 -9.50 16.63
N THR A 222 -3.65 -9.81 17.88
CA THR A 222 -4.11 -9.03 19.04
C THR A 222 -3.49 -7.62 18.96
N TRP A 223 -3.75 -6.73 19.93
CA TRP A 223 -3.26 -5.35 20.11
C TRP A 223 -1.71 -5.19 20.15
N MET A 224 -1.00 -5.87 19.26
CA MET A 224 0.45 -5.94 19.09
C MET A 224 0.86 -4.97 17.99
N MET A 225 1.96 -4.27 18.22
CA MET A 225 2.52 -3.30 17.26
C MET A 225 3.93 -3.68 16.81
N ASP A 226 4.46 -4.83 17.23
CA ASP A 226 5.82 -5.26 16.87
C ASP A 226 5.84 -5.76 15.41
N PRO A 227 6.68 -5.18 14.52
CA PRO A 227 6.80 -5.62 13.14
C PRO A 227 7.07 -7.13 12.98
N ALA A 228 7.78 -7.76 13.92
CA ALA A 228 8.07 -9.19 13.88
C ALA A 228 6.80 -10.04 13.95
N VAL A 229 5.74 -9.57 14.61
CA VAL A 229 4.46 -10.28 14.70
C VAL A 229 3.75 -10.29 13.34
N PHE A 230 3.79 -9.18 12.61
CA PHE A 230 3.21 -9.10 11.27
C PHE A 230 4.02 -9.93 10.26
N LEU A 231 5.35 -9.87 10.33
CA LEU A 231 6.25 -10.68 9.50
C LEU A 231 6.13 -12.18 9.76
N ALA A 232 5.63 -12.60 10.93
CA ALA A 232 5.36 -14.00 11.22
C ALA A 232 4.12 -14.55 10.48
N GLY A 233 3.28 -13.69 9.90
CA GLY A 233 2.20 -14.12 9.01
C GLY A 233 0.96 -14.69 9.72
N GLY A 234 0.86 -14.55 11.05
CA GLY A 234 -0.16 -15.22 11.85
C GLY A 234 -1.58 -14.70 11.64
N ASN A 235 -2.59 -15.55 11.87
CA ASN A 235 -3.99 -15.16 11.85
C ASN A 235 -4.73 -15.76 13.06
N ILE A 236 -5.15 -14.89 13.98
CA ILE A 236 -5.87 -15.30 15.21
C ILE A 236 -7.38 -15.45 15.01
N GLY A 237 -7.88 -15.23 13.80
CA GLY A 237 -9.27 -15.40 13.40
C GLY A 237 -10.14 -14.15 13.54
N ASN A 238 -11.44 -14.38 13.55
CA ASN A 238 -12.46 -13.34 13.54
C ASN A 238 -12.65 -12.71 14.92
N GLY A 239 -13.08 -11.46 14.94
CA GLY A 239 -13.30 -10.70 16.16
C GLY A 239 -12.83 -9.26 16.03
N ASP A 240 -12.63 -8.65 17.18
CA ASP A 240 -12.12 -7.30 17.38
C ASP A 240 -10.59 -7.42 17.53
N ASN A 241 -9.90 -7.35 16.40
CA ASN A 241 -8.50 -7.73 16.22
C ASN A 241 -7.83 -6.77 15.24
N LEU A 242 -6.52 -6.57 15.40
CA LEU A 242 -5.76 -5.79 14.42
C LEU A 242 -5.54 -6.59 13.14
N ILE A 243 -5.51 -5.85 12.03
CA ILE A 243 -4.96 -6.30 10.75
C ILE A 243 -3.76 -5.43 10.39
N GLY A 244 -2.76 -5.99 9.71
CA GLY A 244 -1.60 -5.21 9.27
C GLY A 244 -0.65 -5.93 8.32
N LEU A 245 0.27 -5.13 7.78
CA LEU A 245 1.39 -5.58 6.96
C LEU A 245 2.71 -5.34 7.71
N GLY A 246 3.63 -6.28 7.61
CA GLY A 246 5.01 -6.18 8.06
C GLY A 246 5.98 -6.26 6.89
N PHE A 247 7.02 -5.44 6.89
CA PHE A 247 8.05 -5.36 5.86
C PHE A 247 9.43 -5.54 6.49
N ASN A 248 10.27 -6.37 5.87
CA ASN A 248 11.67 -6.50 6.20
C ASN A 248 12.48 -5.60 5.24
N ILE A 249 13.07 -4.54 5.82
CA ILE A 249 13.83 -3.52 5.09
C ILE A 249 15.31 -3.91 5.00
N GLY A 250 15.84 -4.56 6.03
CA GLY A 250 17.25 -4.94 6.11
C GLY A 250 18.13 -3.85 6.73
N ASP A 251 19.31 -3.64 6.16
CA ASP A 251 20.29 -2.70 6.67
C ASP A 251 20.27 -1.41 5.83
N LEU A 252 20.50 -0.27 6.47
CA LEU A 252 20.65 1.03 5.79
C LEU A 252 21.88 1.75 6.34
N ASP A 253 22.81 2.09 5.46
CA ASP A 253 23.97 2.92 5.82
C ASP A 253 23.55 4.39 6.04
N LEU A 254 24.36 5.16 6.76
CA LEU A 254 24.12 6.61 6.93
C LEU A 254 23.85 7.32 5.59
N GLY A 255 22.67 7.93 5.48
CA GLY A 255 22.20 8.68 4.31
C GLY A 255 21.46 7.84 3.27
N GLU A 256 21.41 6.52 3.43
CA GLU A 256 20.66 5.63 2.54
C GLU A 256 19.14 5.80 2.74
N LYS A 257 18.40 5.59 1.64
CA LYS A 257 16.94 5.67 1.61
C LYS A 257 16.36 4.34 1.16
N PHE A 258 15.34 3.87 1.86
CA PHE A 258 14.51 2.75 1.42
C PHE A 258 13.07 3.21 1.24
N THR A 259 12.50 2.91 0.08
CA THR A 259 11.14 3.31 -0.30
C THR A 259 10.33 2.09 -0.72
N PHE A 260 9.12 1.96 -0.18
CA PHE A 260 8.21 0.85 -0.48
C PHE A 260 6.76 1.33 -0.43
N ASN A 261 5.88 0.58 -1.09
CA ASN A 261 4.50 0.98 -1.34
C ASN A 261 3.51 -0.01 -0.78
N TYR A 262 2.42 0.50 -0.21
CA TYR A 262 1.27 -0.28 0.22
C TYR A 262 0.04 0.62 0.19
N ARG A 263 -1.14 0.05 0.45
CA ARG A 263 -2.38 0.81 0.41
C ARG A 263 -3.42 0.25 1.36
N TYR A 264 -4.32 1.13 1.79
CA TYR A 264 -5.61 0.71 2.31
C TYR A 264 -6.58 0.51 1.15
N ILE A 265 -7.26 -0.63 1.13
CA ILE A 265 -8.31 -0.96 0.16
C ILE A 265 -9.67 -0.92 0.84
N PHE A 266 -10.69 -0.49 0.09
CA PHE A 266 -12.06 -0.40 0.55
C PHE A 266 -13.00 -0.97 -0.51
N GLY A 267 -14.13 -1.54 -0.09
CA GLY A 267 -15.08 -2.11 -1.02
C GLY A 267 -16.39 -2.49 -0.35
N THR A 268 -17.44 -2.62 -1.16
CA THR A 268 -18.71 -3.22 -0.71
C THR A 268 -18.58 -4.71 -0.43
N ASP A 269 -17.51 -5.32 -0.98
CA ASP A 269 -17.00 -6.66 -0.72
C ASP A 269 -15.52 -6.72 -1.16
N ILE A 270 -14.84 -7.83 -0.91
CA ILE A 270 -13.43 -8.00 -1.26
C ILE A 270 -13.17 -7.99 -2.78
N SER A 271 -14.12 -8.43 -3.60
CA SER A 271 -13.96 -8.42 -5.05
C SER A 271 -13.99 -7.00 -5.60
N ALA A 272 -14.90 -6.16 -5.08
CA ALA A 272 -14.94 -4.73 -5.37
C ALA A 272 -13.65 -4.03 -4.94
N ALA A 273 -13.17 -4.30 -3.72
CA ALA A 273 -11.95 -3.68 -3.18
C ALA A 273 -10.71 -4.02 -4.03
N LEU A 274 -10.55 -5.30 -4.40
CA LEU A 274 -9.43 -5.72 -5.25
C LEU A 274 -9.59 -5.23 -6.69
N GLY A 275 -10.80 -5.25 -7.25
CA GLY A 275 -11.11 -4.73 -8.58
C GLY A 275 -10.68 -3.27 -8.73
N ALA A 276 -11.04 -2.43 -7.76
CA ALA A 276 -10.59 -1.03 -7.73
C ALA A 276 -9.07 -0.92 -7.51
N ALA A 277 -8.46 -1.84 -6.74
CA ALA A 277 -7.03 -1.86 -6.49
C ALA A 277 -6.14 -2.22 -7.67
N GLY A 278 -6.72 -2.58 -8.82
CA GLY A 278 -5.98 -3.24 -9.88
C GLY A 278 -5.50 -4.65 -9.48
N ALA A 279 -5.67 -5.03 -8.21
CA ALA A 279 -5.42 -6.35 -7.65
C ALA A 279 -6.51 -7.38 -8.07
N GLY A 280 -7.56 -6.91 -8.75
CA GLY A 280 -8.61 -7.71 -9.39
C GLY A 280 -8.46 -7.83 -10.91
N GLY A 281 -7.35 -7.35 -11.48
CA GLY A 281 -6.97 -7.59 -12.88
C GLY A 281 -6.19 -8.89 -13.13
N GLY A 282 -5.89 -9.65 -12.07
CA GLY A 282 -5.22 -10.94 -12.13
C GLY A 282 -6.04 -11.98 -11.37
N GLY A 283 -7.13 -12.43 -11.99
CA GLY A 283 -8.05 -13.37 -11.35
C GLY A 283 -7.38 -14.67 -10.92
N GLY A 284 -7.87 -15.25 -9.82
CA GLY A 284 -7.81 -16.69 -9.56
C GLY A 284 -8.68 -17.54 -10.51
N GLY A 285 -8.86 -17.08 -11.74
CA GLY A 285 -8.91 -18.00 -12.88
C GLY A 285 -7.48 -18.38 -13.27
N PRO A 286 -7.27 -19.25 -14.26
CA PRO A 286 -5.96 -19.27 -14.93
C PRO A 286 -5.61 -17.83 -15.31
N LYS A 287 -4.34 -17.42 -15.10
CA LYS A 287 -3.81 -16.18 -15.67
C LYS A 287 -4.32 -16.06 -17.11
N PRO A 288 -4.82 -14.90 -17.58
CA PRO A 288 -5.14 -14.74 -18.98
C PRO A 288 -3.96 -15.24 -19.80
N THR A 289 -4.21 -16.27 -20.59
CA THR A 289 -3.18 -16.83 -21.44
C THR A 289 -3.12 -15.98 -22.70
N ILE A 290 -1.97 -15.94 -23.35
CA ILE A 290 -1.86 -15.29 -24.66
C ILE A 290 -2.83 -15.93 -25.68
N GLN A 291 -3.25 -17.18 -25.44
CA GLN A 291 -4.17 -17.94 -26.26
C GLN A 291 -5.62 -17.41 -26.17
N ASP A 292 -5.99 -16.80 -25.05
CA ASP A 292 -7.32 -16.23 -24.84
C ASP A 292 -7.52 -14.93 -25.63
N GLY A 293 -6.43 -14.33 -26.12
CA GLY A 293 -6.43 -13.03 -26.77
C GLY A 293 -6.62 -11.87 -25.78
N GLY A 294 -6.48 -10.63 -26.26
CA GLY A 294 -6.62 -9.43 -25.43
C GLY A 294 -5.53 -8.39 -25.68
N SER A 295 -5.76 -7.18 -25.18
CA SER A 295 -4.80 -6.08 -25.20
C SER A 295 -4.24 -5.86 -23.79
N TYR A 296 -2.91 -5.83 -23.67
CA TYR A 296 -2.20 -5.74 -22.40
C TYR A 296 -1.14 -4.63 -22.45
N THR A 297 -1.08 -3.83 -21.40
CA THR A 297 -0.05 -2.80 -21.19
C THR A 297 1.28 -3.43 -20.79
N VAL A 298 2.37 -2.70 -20.99
CA VAL A 298 3.69 -3.13 -20.52
C VAL A 298 3.71 -3.34 -19.00
N GLU A 299 3.01 -2.51 -18.22
CA GLU A 299 2.91 -2.66 -16.76
C GLU A 299 2.25 -3.97 -16.34
N GLN A 300 1.26 -4.45 -17.10
CA GLN A 300 0.65 -5.77 -16.86
C GLN A 300 1.61 -6.93 -17.20
N LEU A 301 2.51 -6.74 -18.17
CA LEU A 301 3.58 -7.71 -18.45
C LEU A 301 4.64 -7.71 -17.36
N LEU A 302 4.96 -6.54 -16.79
CA LEU A 302 5.91 -6.36 -15.69
C LEU A 302 5.42 -6.98 -14.38
N SER A 303 4.13 -6.82 -14.08
CA SER A 303 3.51 -7.36 -12.86
C SER A 303 3.22 -8.86 -12.93
N GLY A 304 3.49 -9.51 -14.07
CA GLY A 304 3.22 -10.94 -14.27
C GLY A 304 1.73 -11.28 -14.32
N ALA A 305 0.89 -10.31 -14.65
CA ALA A 305 -0.56 -10.43 -14.74
C ALA A 305 -1.03 -11.27 -15.94
N VAL A 306 -0.14 -11.53 -16.91
CA VAL A 306 -0.36 -12.38 -18.09
C VAL A 306 0.55 -13.61 -18.00
N ASP A 307 0.08 -14.80 -18.39
CA ASP A 307 0.96 -15.97 -18.55
C ASP A 307 1.91 -15.73 -19.74
N PRO A 308 3.24 -15.67 -19.54
CA PRO A 308 4.17 -15.38 -20.61
C PRO A 308 4.49 -16.62 -21.46
N THR A 309 3.46 -17.41 -21.77
CA THR A 309 3.55 -18.62 -22.59
C THR A 309 2.73 -18.47 -23.87
N PHE A 310 3.39 -18.56 -25.02
CA PHE A 310 2.76 -18.67 -26.33
C PHE A 310 2.55 -20.15 -26.67
N ASN A 311 1.29 -20.61 -26.67
CA ASN A 311 0.86 -21.90 -27.18
C ASN A 311 -0.26 -21.69 -28.23
N GLY A 312 0.04 -20.85 -29.21
CA GLY A 312 -0.89 -20.16 -30.09
C GLY A 312 -1.27 -18.77 -29.55
N GLY A 313 -2.23 -18.12 -30.20
CA GLY A 313 -2.80 -16.85 -29.75
C GLY A 313 -2.08 -15.59 -30.19
N VAL A 314 -2.57 -14.45 -29.70
CA VAL A 314 -2.10 -13.10 -30.03
C VAL A 314 -2.01 -12.26 -28.76
N LEU A 315 -0.80 -11.84 -28.41
CA LEU A 315 -0.55 -10.80 -27.41
C LEU A 315 -0.68 -9.44 -28.10
N THR A 316 -1.77 -8.71 -27.84
CA THR A 316 -1.93 -7.36 -28.39
C THR A 316 -1.39 -6.33 -27.40
N LEU A 317 -0.59 -5.38 -27.85
CA LEU A 317 -0.02 -4.34 -26.98
C LEU A 317 -1.03 -3.22 -26.72
N GLY A 318 -1.09 -2.74 -25.48
CA GLY A 318 -1.92 -1.60 -25.06
C GLY A 318 -1.12 -0.32 -24.74
N SER A 319 0.21 -0.40 -24.65
CA SER A 319 1.09 0.74 -24.43
C SER A 319 2.51 0.47 -24.91
N SER A 320 3.30 1.51 -25.20
CA SER A 320 4.72 1.35 -25.54
C SER A 320 5.59 1.22 -24.29
N GLY A 321 6.71 0.50 -24.37
CA GLY A 321 7.64 0.38 -23.25
C GLY A 321 8.61 -0.80 -23.34
N ALA A 322 9.28 -1.09 -22.22
CA ALA A 322 10.21 -2.20 -22.09
C ALA A 322 9.73 -3.20 -21.04
N ALA A 323 9.82 -4.50 -21.35
CA ALA A 323 9.50 -5.59 -20.43
C ALA A 323 10.69 -6.58 -20.36
N PRO A 324 11.28 -6.82 -19.17
CA PRO A 324 12.29 -7.85 -18.95
C PRO A 324 11.65 -9.23 -18.70
N THR A 325 10.42 -9.44 -19.15
CA THR A 325 9.65 -10.68 -18.95
C THR A 325 10.21 -11.81 -19.83
N ASP A 326 10.52 -12.95 -19.22
CA ASP A 326 10.86 -14.18 -19.95
C ASP A 326 9.60 -14.79 -20.58
N PHE A 327 9.68 -15.16 -21.86
CA PHE A 327 8.60 -15.83 -22.58
C PHE A 327 8.99 -17.24 -23.06
N THR A 328 8.03 -18.16 -22.98
CA THR A 328 8.13 -19.49 -23.58
C THR A 328 7.22 -19.58 -24.82
N VAL A 329 7.73 -20.10 -25.93
CA VAL A 329 7.01 -20.28 -27.20
C VAL A 329 6.91 -21.78 -27.49
N GLU A 330 5.78 -22.36 -27.14
CA GLU A 330 5.44 -23.76 -27.37
C GLU A 330 5.18 -24.06 -28.84
N THR A 331 5.11 -25.34 -29.20
CA THR A 331 5.07 -25.80 -30.60
C THR A 331 3.96 -25.17 -31.45
N ALA A 332 2.83 -24.76 -30.84
CA ALA A 332 1.75 -24.06 -31.54
C ALA A 332 2.08 -22.61 -31.96
N GLY A 333 3.22 -22.06 -31.51
CA GLY A 333 3.72 -20.73 -31.87
C GLY A 333 2.98 -19.60 -31.17
N GLY A 334 3.03 -18.39 -31.72
CA GLY A 334 2.33 -17.23 -31.18
C GLY A 334 2.50 -15.97 -32.02
N THR A 335 1.73 -14.93 -31.71
CA THR A 335 1.88 -13.60 -32.34
C THR A 335 1.97 -12.50 -31.30
N ILE A 336 2.91 -11.58 -31.47
CA ILE A 336 2.90 -10.28 -30.80
C ILE A 336 2.32 -9.26 -31.78
N ASP A 337 1.13 -8.74 -31.48
CA ASP A 337 0.55 -7.62 -32.21
C ASP A 337 0.86 -6.32 -31.48
N THR A 338 1.70 -5.48 -32.06
CA THR A 338 2.02 -4.17 -31.47
C THR A 338 0.86 -3.19 -31.42
N ALA A 339 -0.19 -3.36 -32.22
CA ALA A 339 -1.27 -2.38 -32.34
C ALA A 339 -0.84 -0.92 -32.58
N GLY A 340 0.38 -0.70 -33.09
CA GLY A 340 0.97 0.64 -33.29
C GLY A 340 1.88 1.15 -32.16
N HIS A 341 2.10 0.35 -31.12
CA HIS A 341 2.98 0.67 -29.99
C HIS A 341 4.35 -0.02 -30.08
N ASP A 342 5.39 0.64 -29.56
CA ASP A 342 6.74 0.07 -29.54
C ASP A 342 6.98 -0.78 -28.28
N LEU A 343 7.54 -1.97 -28.44
CA LEU A 343 7.88 -2.90 -27.36
C LEU A 343 9.36 -3.29 -27.41
N THR A 344 10.06 -3.17 -26.29
CA THR A 344 11.39 -3.77 -26.08
C THR A 344 11.27 -4.94 -25.12
N LEU A 345 11.64 -6.15 -25.58
CA LEU A 345 11.75 -7.33 -24.72
C LEU A 345 13.22 -7.59 -24.41
N SER A 346 13.54 -7.62 -23.11
CA SER A 346 14.90 -7.91 -22.61
C SER A 346 14.98 -9.18 -21.75
N GLY A 347 13.85 -9.88 -21.60
CA GLY A 347 13.83 -11.23 -21.03
C GLY A 347 14.16 -12.29 -22.09
N VAL A 348 14.35 -13.52 -21.64
CA VAL A 348 14.63 -14.67 -22.51
C VAL A 348 13.37 -15.06 -23.28
N LEU A 349 13.45 -15.11 -24.60
CA LEU A 349 12.45 -15.78 -25.45
C LEU A 349 12.97 -17.17 -25.83
N SER A 350 12.28 -18.23 -25.39
CA SER A 350 12.72 -19.62 -25.57
C SER A 350 11.59 -20.54 -26.03
N GLY A 351 11.89 -21.73 -26.55
CA GLY A 351 10.88 -22.75 -26.89
C GLY A 351 10.89 -23.19 -28.37
N PRO A 352 10.18 -24.28 -28.72
CA PRO A 352 10.22 -24.88 -30.05
C PRO A 352 9.34 -24.19 -31.11
N GLY A 353 8.45 -23.27 -30.72
CA GLY A 353 7.45 -22.66 -31.61
C GLY A 353 7.92 -21.45 -32.39
N ALA A 354 7.16 -21.10 -33.43
CA ALA A 354 7.37 -19.89 -34.20
C ALA A 354 6.68 -18.68 -33.57
N LEU A 355 7.40 -17.57 -33.42
CA LEU A 355 6.85 -16.29 -32.99
C LEU A 355 6.68 -15.34 -34.19
N ASN A 356 5.47 -14.82 -34.36
CA ASN A 356 5.13 -13.86 -35.39
C ASN A 356 5.00 -12.46 -34.79
N LYS A 357 5.25 -11.44 -35.61
CA LYS A 357 5.05 -10.04 -35.27
C LYS A 357 4.00 -9.45 -36.21
N SER A 358 3.00 -8.77 -35.64
CA SER A 358 1.99 -7.98 -36.37
C SER A 358 1.86 -6.56 -35.78
N GLY A 359 1.07 -5.72 -36.44
CA GLY A 359 0.89 -4.32 -36.08
C GLY A 359 2.05 -3.41 -36.51
N ALA A 360 1.80 -2.10 -36.49
CA ALA A 360 2.67 -1.08 -37.06
C ALA A 360 3.83 -0.61 -36.16
N GLY A 361 3.82 -0.96 -34.86
CA GLY A 361 4.87 -0.57 -33.92
C GLY A 361 6.13 -1.43 -34.04
N VAL A 362 7.22 -0.99 -33.43
CA VAL A 362 8.53 -1.66 -33.44
C VAL A 362 8.58 -2.68 -32.30
N LEU A 363 8.98 -3.92 -32.63
CA LEU A 363 9.37 -4.92 -31.62
C LEU A 363 10.89 -5.02 -31.62
N THR A 364 11.51 -4.70 -30.49
CA THR A 364 12.96 -4.81 -30.25
C THR A 364 13.21 -5.98 -29.30
N LEU A 365 14.13 -6.88 -29.66
CA LEU A 365 14.61 -7.96 -28.81
C LEU A 365 16.07 -7.66 -28.47
N THR A 366 16.44 -7.69 -27.19
CA THR A 366 17.79 -7.29 -26.72
C THR A 366 18.44 -8.34 -25.85
#